data_AF-A0A8X6QBQ8-F1
#
_entry.id   AF-A0A8X6QBQ8-F1
#
_cell.length_a   1.000
_cell.length_b   1.000
_cell.length_c   1.000
_cell.angle_alpha   90.00
_cell.angle_beta   90.00
_cell.angle_gamma   90.00
#
_symmetry.space_group_name_H-M   'P 1'
#
loop_
_entity.id
_entity.type
_entity.pdbx_description
1 polymer ?
#
loop_
_entity_poly.entity_id
_entity_poly.type
_entity_poly.pdbx_seq_one_letter_code
_entity_poly.pdbx_strand_id
1 'polypeptide(L)'
;GHLETIFDCQFKPDDPDLLATASFDGTVKVWNVNSMEAVNSSQGDASIIYSLSWAPGDINCLAAATSKSGLFIWNLKKGSVRKIEDVSYNRN
;
A
#
# COMPACT_ATOMS: atom_id res chain seq x y z
N GLY A 1 8.14 3.82 -12.69
CA GLY A 1 8.89 3.15 -11.60
C GLY A 1 8.53 3.77 -10.26
N HIS A 2 8.97 3.16 -9.16
CA HIS A 2 9.16 3.90 -7.91
C HIS A 2 10.31 4.88 -8.06
N LEU A 3 10.30 5.95 -7.28
CA LEU A 3 11.37 6.97 -7.29
C LEU A 3 12.47 6.66 -6.28
N GLU A 4 12.18 5.81 -5.30
CA GLU A 4 13.08 5.48 -4.19
C GLU A 4 12.99 3.99 -3.83
N THR A 5 13.84 3.57 -2.88
CA THR A 5 13.95 2.18 -2.38
C THR A 5 12.60 1.51 -2.14
N ILE A 6 12.48 0.28 -2.62
CA ILE A 6 11.33 -0.60 -2.35
C ILE A 6 11.65 -1.43 -1.09
N PHE A 7 10.73 -1.47 -0.14
CA PHE A 7 10.90 -2.19 1.12
C PHE A 7 10.17 -3.52 1.17
N ASP A 8 9.04 -3.64 0.48
CA ASP A 8 8.22 -4.85 0.49
C ASP A 8 7.50 -5.02 -0.86
N CYS A 9 7.21 -6.27 -1.21
CA CYS A 9 6.41 -6.62 -2.37
C CYS A 9 5.60 -7.90 -2.12
N GLN A 10 4.35 -7.91 -2.58
CA GLN A 10 3.43 -9.04 -2.37
C GLN A 10 2.52 -9.25 -3.56
N PHE A 11 2.49 -10.47 -4.09
CA PHE A 11 1.48 -10.87 -5.05
C PHE A 11 0.09 -10.79 -4.43
N LYS A 12 -0.91 -10.44 -5.24
CA LYS A 12 -2.30 -10.44 -4.82
C LYS A 12 -2.76 -11.90 -4.64
N PRO A 13 -3.41 -12.26 -3.51
CA PRO A 13 -3.68 -13.67 -3.22
C PRO A 13 -4.61 -14.41 -4.20
N ASP A 14 -5.54 -13.70 -4.84
CA ASP A 14 -6.50 -14.22 -5.82
C ASP A 14 -6.12 -13.93 -7.28
N ASP A 15 -5.10 -13.09 -7.51
CA ASP A 15 -4.69 -12.66 -8.84
C ASP A 15 -3.15 -12.69 -8.95
N PRO A 16 -2.58 -13.77 -9.48
CA PRO A 16 -1.14 -13.92 -9.60
C PRO A 16 -0.50 -12.93 -10.59
N ASP A 17 -1.32 -12.24 -11.40
CA ASP A 17 -0.82 -11.25 -12.36
C ASP A 17 -0.58 -9.88 -11.71
N LEU A 18 -1.04 -9.68 -10.48
CA LEU A 18 -0.92 -8.41 -9.76
C LEU A 18 0.10 -8.49 -8.62
N LEU A 19 1.05 -7.57 -8.66
CA LEU A 19 2.07 -7.39 -7.62
C LEU A 19 1.89 -6.02 -6.96
N ALA A 20 1.80 -5.97 -5.64
CA ALA A 20 1.87 -4.71 -4.89
C ALA A 20 3.30 -4.46 -4.39
N THR A 21 3.74 -3.20 -4.36
CA THR A 21 5.06 -2.79 -3.87
C THR A 21 4.96 -1.57 -2.98
N ALA A 22 5.77 -1.54 -1.90
CA ALA A 22 5.88 -0.44 -0.95
C ALA A 22 7.24 0.25 -1.06
N SER A 23 7.26 1.59 -1.04
CA SER A 23 8.48 2.36 -1.23
C SER A 23 8.69 3.49 -0.21
N PHE A 24 9.96 3.89 -0.09
CA PHE A 24 10.38 5.12 0.58
C PHE A 24 9.77 6.38 -0.06
N ASP A 25 9.41 6.34 -1.34
CA ASP A 25 8.75 7.47 -2.03
C ASP A 25 7.34 7.77 -1.49
N GLY A 26 6.88 6.97 -0.53
CA GLY A 26 5.63 7.12 0.19
C GLY A 26 4.41 6.66 -0.60
N THR A 27 4.63 5.91 -1.68
CA THR A 27 3.56 5.32 -2.48
C THR A 27 3.55 3.80 -2.36
N VAL A 28 2.34 3.25 -2.48
CA VAL A 28 2.12 1.85 -2.80
C VAL A 28 1.70 1.80 -4.26
N LYS A 29 2.35 0.95 -5.06
CA LYS A 29 1.98 0.71 -6.46
C LYS A 29 1.50 -0.71 -6.64
N VAL A 30 0.58 -0.90 -7.58
CA VAL A 30 0.18 -2.22 -8.06
C VAL A 30 0.54 -2.32 -9.52
N TRP A 31 1.18 -3.42 -9.87
CA TRP A 31 1.72 -3.70 -11.19
C TRP A 31 1.01 -4.91 -11.78
N ASN A 32 0.75 -4.86 -13.08
CA ASN A 32 0.49 -6.07 -13.84
C ASN A 32 1.83 -6.64 -14.31
N VAL A 33 2.16 -7.86 -13.89
CA VAL A 33 3.48 -8.47 -14.18
C VAL A 33 3.59 -9.00 -15.61
N ASN A 34 2.46 -9.17 -16.32
CA ASN A 34 2.47 -9.59 -17.72
C ASN A 34 2.75 -8.39 -18.64
N SER A 35 2.14 -7.23 -18.38
CA SER A 35 2.40 -6.00 -19.15
C SER A 35 3.60 -5.20 -18.63
N MET A 36 4.08 -5.48 -17.42
CA MET A 36 5.13 -4.73 -16.71
C MET A 36 4.76 -3.27 -16.46
N GLU A 37 3.46 -2.97 -16.33
CA GLU A 37 2.95 -1.62 -16.14
C GLU A 37 2.31 -1.45 -14.76
N ALA A 38 2.43 -0.23 -14.21
CA ALA A 38 1.71 0.14 -13.00
C ALA A 38 0.24 0.40 -13.33
N VAL A 39 -0.66 -0.42 -12.80
CA VAL A 39 -2.11 -0.28 -13.01
C VAL A 39 -2.76 0.64 -11.99
N ASN A 40 -2.22 0.70 -10.76
CA ASN A 40 -2.69 1.58 -9.69
C ASN A 40 -1.52 2.17 -8.89
N SER A 41 -1.74 3.34 -8.29
CA SER A 41 -0.83 3.99 -7.35
C SER A 41 -1.63 4.66 -6.24
N SER A 42 -1.22 4.47 -4.99
CA SER A 42 -1.74 5.29 -3.89
C SER A 42 -1.24 6.73 -4.03
N GLN A 43 -2.00 7.68 -3.47
CA GLN A 43 -1.50 9.05 -3.29
C GLN A 43 -0.32 9.02 -2.32
N GLY A 44 0.74 9.75 -2.65
CA GLY A 44 1.93 9.83 -1.81
C GLY A 44 1.71 10.83 -0.69
N ASP A 45 1.81 10.37 0.56
CA ASP A 45 1.65 11.20 1.77
C ASP A 45 2.99 11.56 2.43
N ALA A 46 4.10 11.50 1.68
CA ALA A 46 5.46 11.81 2.14
C ALA A 46 5.87 11.05 3.43
N SER A 47 5.31 9.86 3.63
CA SER A 47 5.64 8.92 4.70
C SER A 47 6.11 7.61 4.09
N ILE A 48 7.23 7.08 4.58
CA ILE A 48 7.82 5.82 4.10
C ILE A 48 6.83 4.67 4.32
N ILE A 49 6.67 3.80 3.33
CA ILE A 49 5.89 2.56 3.45
C ILE A 49 6.85 1.38 3.64
N TYR A 50 6.75 0.69 4.78
CA TYR A 50 7.68 -0.37 5.13
C TYR A 50 7.18 -1.77 4.77
N SER A 51 5.88 -2.00 4.88
CA SER A 51 5.32 -3.33 4.68
C SER A 51 3.87 -3.27 4.22
N LEU A 52 3.48 -4.32 3.50
CA LEU A 52 2.16 -4.54 2.94
C LEU A 52 1.50 -5.76 3.58
N SER A 53 0.18 -5.83 3.52
CA SER A 53 -0.55 -7.06 3.80
C SER A 53 -1.92 -7.04 3.14
N TRP A 54 -2.18 -8.00 2.26
CA TRP A 54 -3.48 -8.16 1.62
C TRP A 54 -4.53 -8.61 2.64
N ALA A 55 -5.70 -7.98 2.62
CA ALA A 55 -6.78 -8.35 3.53
C ALA A 55 -7.36 -9.72 3.14
N PRO A 56 -7.44 -10.69 4.07
CA PRO A 56 -7.94 -12.03 3.77
C PRO A 56 -9.47 -12.06 3.54
N GLY A 57 -10.21 -11.09 4.11
CA GLY A 57 -11.67 -11.01 4.03
C GLY A 57 -12.23 -10.05 2.97
N ASP A 58 -11.42 -9.09 2.48
CA ASP A 58 -11.76 -8.24 1.34
C ASP A 58 -10.57 -8.16 0.42
N ILE A 59 -10.65 -8.93 -0.66
CA ILE A 59 -9.57 -9.13 -1.60
C ILE A 59 -9.16 -7.87 -2.38
N ASN A 60 -9.93 -6.78 -2.27
CA ASN A 60 -9.62 -5.49 -2.88
C ASN A 60 -8.89 -4.54 -1.91
N CYS A 61 -8.70 -4.94 -0.66
CA CYS A 61 -8.08 -4.12 0.37
C CYS A 61 -6.64 -4.56 0.65
N LEU A 62 -5.76 -3.56 0.76
CA LEU A 62 -4.36 -3.72 1.10
C LEU A 62 -4.05 -2.84 2.32
N ALA A 63 -3.51 -3.43 3.37
CA ALA A 63 -2.96 -2.69 4.49
C ALA A 63 -1.52 -2.29 4.18
N ALA A 64 -1.16 -1.06 4.56
CA ALA A 64 0.20 -0.53 4.40
C ALA A 64 0.64 0.16 5.69
N ALA A 65 1.80 -0.26 6.22
CA ALA A 65 2.39 0.30 7.42
C ALA A 65 3.34 1.45 7.08
N THR A 66 3.20 2.57 7.78
CA THR A 66 3.89 3.84 7.48
C THR A 66 4.81 4.28 8.62
N SER A 67 5.79 5.13 8.31
CA SER A 67 6.71 5.69 9.33
C SER A 67 6.13 6.77 10.24
N LYS A 68 4.96 7.36 9.92
CA LYS A 68 4.41 8.52 10.64
C LYS A 68 3.02 8.27 11.24
N SER A 69 2.07 7.89 10.40
CA SER A 69 0.63 7.94 10.71
C SER A 69 0.04 6.57 11.01
N GLY A 70 0.83 5.67 11.61
CA GLY A 70 0.42 4.29 11.82
C GLY A 70 0.29 3.52 10.50
N LEU A 71 -0.91 3.01 10.20
CA LEU A 71 -1.18 2.23 8.99
C LEU A 71 -2.42 2.75 8.25
N PHE A 72 -2.54 2.45 6.96
CA PHE A 72 -3.77 2.72 6.21
C PHE A 72 -4.25 1.49 5.48
N ILE A 73 -5.55 1.47 5.18
CA ILE A 73 -6.18 0.50 4.30
C ILE A 73 -6.48 1.19 2.98
N TRP A 74 -5.95 0.63 1.89
CA TRP A 74 -6.22 1.07 0.54
C TRP A 74 -7.15 0.10 -0.17
N ASN A 75 -8.28 0.61 -0.65
CA ASN A 75 -9.22 -0.17 -1.46
C ASN A 75 -8.95 0.09 -2.95
N LEU A 76 -8.44 -0.91 -3.65
CA LEU A 76 -8.04 -0.81 -5.06
C LEU A 76 -9.21 -0.57 -6.01
N LYS A 77 -10.38 -1.14 -5.69
CA LYS A 77 -11.59 -1.01 -6.53
C LYS A 77 -12.22 0.38 -6.44
N LYS A 78 -12.18 0.99 -5.25
CA LYS A 78 -12.75 2.32 -4.99
C LYS A 78 -11.73 3.45 -5.13
N GLY A 79 -10.44 3.13 -5.19
CA GLY A 79 -9.35 4.10 -5.14
C GLY A 79 -9.24 4.87 -3.82
N SER A 80 -9.95 4.45 -2.77
CA SER A 80 -10.03 5.17 -1.50
C SER A 80 -8.99 4.69 -0.50
N VAL A 81 -8.37 5.63 0.22
CA VAL A 81 -7.45 5.35 1.33
C VAL A 81 -8.13 5.70 2.65
N ARG A 82 -8.03 4.82 3.65
CA ARG A 82 -8.51 5.05 5.02
C ARG A 82 -7.34 4.92 5.98
N LYS A 83 -6.98 6.01 6.65
CA LYS A 83 -5.93 6.02 7.68
C LYS A 83 -6.44 5.44 8.99
N ILE A 84 -5.59 4.70 9.67
CA ILE A 84 -5.81 4.15 11.00
C ILE A 84 -4.67 4.66 11.87
N GLU A 85 -5.01 5.64 12.70
CA GLU A 85 -4.09 6.29 13.62
C GLU A 85 -4.47 5.89 15.06
N ASP A 86 -3.47 5.68 15.90
CA ASP A 86 -3.69 5.47 17.32
C ASP A 86 -4.02 6.80 18.00
N VAL A 87 -5.22 6.89 18.57
CA VAL A 87 -5.72 8.10 19.24
C VAL A 87 -5.02 8.33 20.59
N SER A 88 -4.30 7.33 21.11
CA SER A 88 -3.67 7.39 22.43
C SER A 88 -2.38 8.24 22.48
N TYR A 89 -1.74 8.51 21.34
CA TYR A 89 -0.57 9.41 21.28
C TYR A 89 -0.93 10.91 21.46
N ASN A 90 -2.23 11.24 21.43
CA ASN A 90 -2.74 12.62 21.64
C ASN A 90 -3.31 12.86 23.04
N ARG A 91 -3.00 12.03 24.04
CA ARG A 91 -3.33 12.32 25.43
C ARG A 91 -2.08 12.84 26.15
N ASN A 92 -2.14 14.13 26.47
CA ASN A 92 -1.19 14.89 27.29
C ASN A 92 -0.79 14.17 28.57
#